data_AF-A0A8H4EL77-F1
#
_entry.id   AF-A0A8H4EL77-F1
#
_cell.length_a   1.000
_cell.length_b   1.000
_cell.length_c   1.000
_cell.angle_alpha   90.00
_cell.angle_beta   90.00
_cell.angle_gamma   90.00
#
_symmetry.space_group_name_H-M   'P 1'
#
loop_
_entity.id
_entity.type
_entity.pdbx_description
1 polymer ?
#
loop_
_entity_poly.entity_id
_entity_poly.type
_entity_poly.pdbx_seq_one_letter_code
_entity_poly.pdbx_strand_id
1 'polypeptide(L)'
;MITVIGDEDEFDIVDTVGESSTQVYELLSHLHKSAKDNIVFCFTNTRGTFFCTGDTFPILQRQLQELKENFEIEIKIGRNIIYCFDNESFRFLAAKKEGMMFTDDEKRNFASNTFSLINARQIVLLLRELLAEIDRNIQVNIVEAEKLKKEIQKADLSSEELIKNLYVPHIEIKIIPLD
;
A
#
# COMPACT_ATOMS: atom_id res chain seq x y z
N MET A 1 2.11 3.79 -1.58
CA MET A 1 3.56 3.91 -1.36
C MET A 1 4.11 2.50 -1.53
N ILE A 2 4.77 2.21 -2.64
CA ILE A 2 5.39 0.90 -2.89
C ILE A 2 6.87 1.08 -2.57
N THR A 3 7.33 0.55 -1.44
CA THR A 3 8.74 0.51 -1.10
C THR A 3 9.31 -0.79 -1.63
N VAL A 4 10.19 -0.70 -2.63
CA VAL A 4 10.97 -1.83 -3.13
C VAL A 4 12.27 -1.85 -2.35
N ILE A 5 12.49 -2.89 -1.53
CA ILE A 5 13.78 -3.16 -0.91
C ILE A 5 14.51 -4.10 -1.86
N GLY A 6 15.51 -3.57 -2.58
CA GLY A 6 16.42 -4.35 -3.41
C GLY A 6 17.75 -4.51 -2.69
N ASP A 7 18.35 -5.69 -2.79
CA ASP A 7 19.72 -5.92 -2.35
C ASP A 7 20.65 -5.06 -3.23
N GLU A 8 21.30 -4.07 -2.62
CA GLU A 8 22.45 -3.39 -3.22
C GLU A 8 23.71 -4.23 -2.97
N ASP A 9 24.36 -4.56 -4.08
CA ASP A 9 25.68 -5.14 -4.32
C ASP A 9 26.60 -5.49 -3.13
N GLU A 10 27.06 -6.75 -3.18
CA GLU A 10 28.29 -7.36 -2.66
C GLU A 10 29.30 -6.39 -1.98
N PHE A 11 29.26 -6.33 -0.65
CA PHE A 11 30.37 -5.87 0.19
C PHE A 11 30.60 -6.85 1.35
N ASP A 12 31.88 -6.94 1.73
CA ASP A 12 32.52 -8.01 2.50
C ASP A 12 31.76 -8.54 3.72
N ILE A 13 31.89 -9.86 3.89
CA ILE A 13 31.49 -10.62 5.08
C ILE A 13 32.23 -10.05 6.30
N VAL A 14 31.56 -9.18 7.03
CA VAL A 14 31.85 -8.91 8.43
C VAL A 14 30.59 -9.27 9.20
N ASP A 15 30.75 -10.05 10.28
CA ASP A 15 29.69 -10.43 11.21
C ASP A 15 28.89 -9.20 11.71
N THR A 16 27.82 -8.84 10.99
CA THR A 16 26.82 -7.86 11.42
C THR A 16 25.45 -8.52 11.39
N VAL A 17 25.22 -9.42 12.35
CA VAL A 17 23.90 -10.02 12.60
C VAL A 17 22.87 -8.96 13.11
N GLY A 18 23.27 -7.70 13.30
CA GLY A 18 22.44 -6.65 13.92
C GLY A 18 21.97 -5.48 13.04
N GLU A 19 22.64 -5.15 11.93
CA GLU A 19 22.43 -3.81 11.31
C GLU A 19 21.54 -3.79 10.05
N SER A 20 21.50 -4.86 9.25
CA SER A 20 20.62 -4.89 8.06
C SER A 20 19.17 -5.28 8.38
N SER A 21 18.90 -5.72 9.62
CA SER A 21 17.64 -6.34 10.04
C SER A 21 16.62 -5.38 10.65
N THR A 22 16.71 -4.07 10.43
CA THR A 22 15.81 -3.07 11.08
C THR A 22 15.05 -2.17 10.12
N GLN A 23 15.38 -2.14 8.84
CA GLN A 23 14.80 -1.19 7.88
C GLN A 23 13.28 -1.33 7.71
N VAL A 24 12.76 -2.56 7.68
CA VAL A 24 11.31 -2.81 7.56
C VAL A 24 10.59 -2.41 8.85
N TYR A 25 11.14 -2.74 10.02
CA TYR A 25 10.57 -2.33 11.31
C TYR A 25 10.52 -0.80 11.42
N GLU A 26 11.63 -0.14 11.09
CA GLU A 26 11.73 1.31 11.14
C GLU A 26 10.75 1.98 10.17
N LEU A 27 10.63 1.49 8.93
CA LEU A 27 9.65 2.01 7.98
C LEU A 27 8.21 1.85 8.51
N LEU A 28 7.88 0.67 9.05
CA LEU A 28 6.54 0.35 9.50
C LEU A 28 6.16 1.04 10.80
N SER A 29 7.11 1.35 11.68
CA SER A 29 6.85 2.08 12.94
C SER A 29 6.45 3.53 12.71
N HIS A 30 6.87 4.12 11.58
CA HIS A 30 6.47 5.47 11.17
C HIS A 30 5.18 5.51 10.35
N LEU A 31 4.62 4.36 9.99
CA LEU A 31 3.37 4.28 9.23
C LEU A 31 2.16 4.46 10.15
N HIS A 32 1.13 5.18 9.70
CA HIS A 32 -0.11 5.27 10.46
C HIS A 32 -0.79 3.91 10.57
N LYS A 33 -1.36 3.58 11.74
CA LYS A 33 -2.00 2.28 12.03
C LYS A 33 -3.04 1.81 11.01
N SER A 34 -3.67 2.72 10.28
CA SER A 34 -4.65 2.38 9.22
C SER A 34 -4.01 1.78 7.96
N ALA A 35 -2.69 1.91 7.80
CA ALA A 35 -1.99 1.39 6.64
C ALA A 35 -1.73 -0.13 6.73
N LYS A 36 -1.84 -0.72 7.93
CA LYS A 36 -1.57 -2.15 8.18
C LYS A 36 -2.36 -3.11 7.27
N ASP A 37 -3.58 -2.73 6.89
CA ASP A 37 -4.48 -3.55 6.08
C ASP A 37 -4.17 -3.46 4.57
N ASN A 38 -3.28 -2.54 4.17
CA ASN A 38 -2.95 -2.22 2.78
C ASN A 38 -1.47 -2.49 2.45
N ILE A 39 -0.81 -3.35 3.23
CA ILE A 39 0.60 -3.73 3.02
C ILE A 39 0.68 -5.12 2.41
N VAL A 40 1.54 -5.25 1.40
CA VAL A 40 1.95 -6.52 0.80
C VAL A 40 3.47 -6.63 0.82
N PHE A 41 3.98 -7.83 1.05
CA PHE A 41 5.39 -8.16 1.06
C PHE A 41 5.76 -8.91 -0.22
N CYS A 42 6.79 -8.41 -0.90
CA CYS A 42 7.28 -8.94 -2.16
C CYS A 42 8.70 -9.46 -1.94
N PHE A 43 8.89 -10.76 -2.12
CA PHE A 43 10.20 -11.40 -2.09
C PHE A 43 10.71 -11.50 -3.53
N THR A 44 11.82 -10.84 -3.80
CA THR A 44 12.54 -10.95 -5.07
C THR A 44 13.62 -12.04 -4.97
N ASN A 45 14.23 -12.40 -6.10
CA ASN A 45 15.31 -13.42 -6.14
C ASN A 45 14.91 -14.80 -5.56
N THR A 46 13.65 -15.20 -5.70
CA THR A 46 13.13 -16.43 -5.08
C THR A 46 13.43 -17.70 -5.87
N ARG A 47 14.26 -17.64 -6.92
CA ARG A 47 14.57 -18.81 -7.75
C ARG A 47 15.34 -19.87 -6.96
N GLY A 48 16.30 -19.46 -6.13
CA GLY A 48 17.07 -20.37 -5.26
C GLY A 48 16.22 -21.05 -4.19
N THR A 49 15.05 -20.50 -3.88
CA THR A 49 14.13 -20.99 -2.86
C THR A 49 12.86 -21.60 -3.45
N PHE A 50 12.87 -21.96 -4.75
CA PHE A 50 11.72 -22.52 -5.45
C PHE A 50 10.45 -21.66 -5.36
N PHE A 51 10.61 -20.33 -5.44
CA PHE A 51 9.53 -19.35 -5.34
C PHE A 51 8.85 -19.31 -3.97
N CYS A 52 9.59 -19.68 -2.93
CA CYS A 52 9.21 -19.52 -1.53
C CYS A 52 9.98 -18.36 -0.87
N THR A 53 9.51 -17.91 0.28
CA THR A 53 10.04 -16.73 1.00
C THR A 53 11.44 -16.94 1.59
N GLY A 54 11.93 -18.18 1.67
CA GLY A 54 13.30 -18.49 2.08
C GLY A 54 13.66 -18.05 3.51
N ASP A 55 14.95 -17.82 3.73
CA ASP A 55 15.53 -17.52 5.05
C ASP A 55 15.25 -16.09 5.53
N THR A 56 14.78 -15.21 4.65
CA THR A 56 14.36 -13.84 5.01
C THR A 56 13.00 -13.83 5.73
N PHE A 57 12.20 -14.88 5.56
CA PHE A 57 10.85 -14.93 6.13
C PHE A 57 10.80 -14.92 7.66
N PRO A 58 11.60 -15.74 8.39
CA PRO A 58 11.65 -15.67 9.85
C PRO A 58 12.09 -14.29 10.38
N ILE A 59 12.95 -13.59 9.64
CA ILE A 59 13.41 -12.24 10.01
C ILE A 59 12.24 -11.25 9.95
N LEU A 60 11.48 -11.27 8.85
CA LEU A 60 10.27 -10.47 8.71
C LEU A 60 9.25 -10.79 9.82
N GLN A 61 9.05 -12.08 10.14
CA GLN A 61 8.12 -12.48 11.20
C GLN A 61 8.51 -11.89 12.56
N ARG A 62 9.82 -11.87 12.88
CA ARG A 62 10.32 -11.26 14.11
C ARG A 62 10.02 -9.76 14.16
N GLN A 63 10.31 -9.03 13.09
CA GLN A 63 10.03 -7.58 13.01
C GLN A 63 8.54 -7.26 13.13
N LEU A 64 7.67 -8.06 12.51
CA LEU A 64 6.21 -7.88 12.60
C LEU A 64 5.70 -8.19 14.01
N GLN A 65 6.32 -9.14 14.71
CA GLN A 65 6.03 -9.43 16.10
C GLN A 65 6.44 -8.27 17.01
N GLU A 66 7.63 -7.69 16.80
CA GLU A 66 8.08 -6.49 17.53
C GLU A 66 7.15 -5.28 17.30
N LEU A 67 6.66 -5.07 16.08
CA LEU A 67 5.67 -4.01 15.79
C LEU A 67 4.35 -4.22 16.54
N LYS A 68 3.91 -5.47 16.62
CA LYS A 68 2.70 -5.84 17.37
C LYS A 68 2.86 -5.55 18.86
N GLU A 69 4.02 -5.86 19.42
CA GLU A 69 4.33 -5.65 20.84
C GLU A 69 4.49 -4.16 21.20
N ASN A 70 5.16 -3.39 20.33
CA ASN A 70 5.52 -2.00 20.64
C ASN A 70 4.43 -0.97 20.24
N PHE A 71 3.64 -1.25 19.21
CA PHE A 71 2.68 -0.28 18.64
C PHE A 71 1.24 -0.80 18.55
N GLU A 72 0.97 -2.03 19.00
CA GLU A 72 -0.34 -2.69 18.86
C GLU A 72 -0.80 -2.81 17.39
N ILE A 73 0.15 -2.79 16.45
CA ILE A 73 -0.10 -2.92 15.01
C ILE A 73 0.10 -4.39 14.62
N GLU A 74 -0.98 -5.13 14.45
CA GLU A 74 -0.95 -6.49 13.94
C GLU A 74 -1.13 -6.53 12.41
N ILE A 75 -0.07 -6.90 11.69
CA ILE A 75 -0.12 -7.26 10.27
C ILE A 75 -0.20 -8.78 10.16
N LYS A 76 -1.35 -9.31 9.73
CA LYS A 76 -1.59 -10.75 9.65
C LYS A 76 -0.94 -11.34 8.41
N ILE A 77 0.08 -12.17 8.60
CA ILE A 77 0.73 -12.88 7.51
C ILE A 77 -0.19 -13.99 6.96
N GLY A 78 -0.50 -13.89 5.67
CA GLY A 78 -1.27 -14.88 4.92
C GLY A 78 -0.84 -14.94 3.46
N ARG A 79 -1.35 -15.93 2.72
CA ARG A 79 -1.04 -16.11 1.28
C ARG A 79 -1.48 -14.92 0.42
N ASN A 80 -2.37 -14.08 0.92
CA ASN A 80 -2.89 -12.89 0.25
C ASN A 80 -2.01 -11.65 0.40
N ILE A 81 -1.00 -11.66 1.28
CA ILE A 81 -0.10 -10.51 1.47
C ILE A 81 1.36 -10.81 1.12
N ILE A 82 1.69 -12.06 0.79
CA ILE A 82 3.05 -12.48 0.43
C ILE A 82 3.09 -12.92 -1.03
N TYR A 83 4.00 -12.30 -1.79
CA TYR A 83 4.25 -12.63 -3.17
C TYR A 83 5.73 -12.90 -3.39
N CYS A 84 6.04 -14.04 -4.00
CA CYS A 84 7.39 -14.43 -4.37
C CYS A 84 7.53 -14.37 -5.88
N PHE A 85 8.48 -13.60 -6.39
CA PHE A 85 8.74 -13.56 -7.82
C PHE A 85 10.22 -13.46 -8.18
N ASP A 86 10.51 -13.97 -9.36
CA ASP A 86 11.81 -13.85 -10.00
C ASP A 86 11.79 -12.73 -11.05
N ASN A 87 12.73 -11.80 -10.95
CA ASN A 87 12.79 -10.61 -11.80
C ASN A 87 13.05 -10.96 -13.27
N GLU A 88 13.80 -12.03 -13.56
CA GLU A 88 14.10 -12.49 -14.92
C GLU A 88 12.83 -12.86 -15.70
N SER A 89 11.87 -13.47 -15.02
CA SER A 89 10.64 -13.91 -15.67
C SER A 89 9.75 -12.73 -16.06
N PHE A 90 9.74 -11.66 -15.26
CA PHE A 90 9.05 -10.42 -15.61
C PHE A 90 9.75 -9.70 -16.77
N ARG A 91 11.09 -9.60 -16.73
CA ARG A 91 11.88 -9.03 -17.83
C ARG A 91 11.58 -9.73 -19.16
N PHE A 92 11.60 -11.06 -19.17
CA PHE A 92 11.30 -11.85 -20.35
C PHE A 92 9.86 -11.63 -20.86
N LEU A 93 8.86 -11.66 -19.97
CA LEU A 93 7.46 -11.44 -20.36
C LEU A 93 7.25 -10.04 -20.93
N ALA A 94 7.86 -9.02 -20.34
CA ALA A 94 7.82 -7.64 -20.83
C ALA A 94 8.48 -7.52 -22.21
N ALA A 95 9.68 -8.06 -22.37
CA ALA A 95 10.40 -8.01 -23.63
C ALA A 95 9.68 -8.75 -24.77
N LYS A 96 9.09 -9.92 -24.46
CA LYS A 96 8.25 -10.66 -25.42
C LYS A 96 7.00 -9.86 -25.82
N LYS A 97 6.40 -9.11 -24.89
CA LYS A 97 5.25 -8.24 -25.17
C LYS A 97 5.62 -7.09 -26.11
N GLU A 98 6.81 -6.53 -25.98
CA GLU A 98 7.37 -5.50 -26.87
C GLU A 98 7.84 -6.05 -28.22
N GLY A 99 7.65 -7.34 -28.49
CA GLY A 99 8.00 -7.95 -29.77
C GLY A 99 9.50 -8.24 -29.92
N MET A 100 10.28 -8.25 -28.84
CA MET A 100 11.67 -8.68 -28.92
C MET A 100 11.77 -10.16 -29.29
N MET A 101 12.70 -10.44 -30.20
CA MET A 101 13.00 -11.79 -30.66
C MET A 101 14.08 -12.40 -29.78
N PHE A 102 13.82 -13.61 -29.29
CA PHE A 102 14.78 -14.40 -28.54
C PHE A 102 15.28 -15.55 -29.39
N THR A 103 16.55 -15.89 -29.22
CA THR A 103 17.16 -17.12 -29.72
C THR A 103 16.51 -18.34 -29.08
N ASP A 104 16.69 -19.51 -29.69
CA ASP A 104 16.12 -20.74 -29.14
C ASP A 104 16.82 -21.19 -27.85
N ASP A 105 18.09 -20.82 -27.66
CA ASP A 105 18.81 -21.05 -26.40
C ASP A 105 18.29 -20.17 -25.26
N GLU A 106 18.06 -18.88 -25.53
CA GLU A 106 17.42 -17.99 -24.56
C GLU A 106 16.03 -18.52 -24.20
N LYS A 107 15.20 -18.84 -25.20
CA LYS A 107 13.88 -19.44 -24.97
C LYS A 107 13.97 -20.73 -24.16
N ARG A 108 14.96 -21.59 -24.39
CA ARG A 108 15.18 -22.81 -23.61
C ARG A 108 15.58 -22.52 -22.17
N ASN A 109 16.44 -21.54 -21.93
CA ASN A 109 16.82 -21.11 -20.59
C ASN A 109 15.63 -20.52 -19.81
N PHE A 110 14.68 -19.88 -20.49
CA PHE A 110 13.44 -19.40 -19.88
C PHE A 110 12.36 -20.51 -19.77
N ALA A 111 12.23 -21.39 -20.76
CA ALA A 111 11.22 -22.45 -20.83
C ALA A 111 11.55 -23.64 -19.93
N SER A 112 12.83 -23.93 -19.68
CA SER A 112 13.26 -24.87 -18.63
C SER A 112 12.70 -24.49 -17.26
N ASN A 113 12.37 -23.20 -17.08
CA ASN A 113 11.73 -22.64 -15.90
C ASN A 113 10.25 -22.30 -16.16
N THR A 114 9.49 -23.23 -16.76
CA THR A 114 8.03 -23.10 -17.01
C THR A 114 7.27 -22.62 -15.76
N PHE A 115 7.66 -23.09 -14.57
CA PHE A 115 7.07 -22.68 -13.30
C PHE A 115 7.27 -21.18 -13.01
N SER A 116 8.45 -20.65 -13.30
CA SER A 116 8.77 -19.23 -13.10
C SER A 116 7.93 -18.31 -13.98
N LEU A 117 7.78 -18.67 -15.26
CA LEU A 117 6.95 -17.93 -16.21
C LEU A 117 5.46 -17.99 -15.85
N ILE A 118 4.97 -19.15 -15.39
CA ILE A 118 3.60 -19.31 -14.91
C ILE A 118 3.38 -18.44 -13.67
N ASN A 119 4.28 -18.49 -12.68
CA ASN A 119 4.19 -17.68 -11.47
C ASN A 119 4.22 -16.19 -11.78
N ALA A 120 5.16 -15.74 -12.62
CA ALA A 120 5.22 -14.34 -13.04
C ALA A 120 3.93 -13.90 -13.71
N ARG A 121 3.38 -14.71 -14.63
CA ARG A 121 2.08 -14.43 -15.25
C ARG A 121 0.96 -14.35 -14.22
N GLN A 122 0.87 -15.27 -13.27
CA GLN A 122 -0.16 -15.25 -12.23
C GLN A 122 -0.04 -14.01 -11.35
N ILE A 123 1.17 -13.62 -10.96
CA ILE A 123 1.42 -12.42 -10.17
C ILE A 123 1.02 -11.17 -10.94
N VAL A 124 1.33 -11.06 -12.25
CA VAL A 124 0.83 -9.96 -13.08
C VAL A 124 -0.71 -9.92 -13.08
N LEU A 125 -1.37 -11.07 -13.16
CA LEU A 125 -2.84 -11.16 -13.15
C LEU A 125 -3.45 -10.84 -11.79
N LEU A 126 -2.76 -11.12 -10.70
CA LEU A 126 -3.20 -10.77 -9.34
C LEU A 126 -2.97 -9.28 -9.06
N LEU A 127 -1.78 -8.77 -9.38
CA LEU A 127 -1.43 -7.37 -9.13
C LEU A 127 -2.27 -6.42 -9.98
N ARG A 128 -2.62 -6.75 -11.23
CA ARG A 128 -3.51 -5.89 -12.03
C ARG A 128 -4.88 -5.68 -11.35
N GLU A 129 -5.41 -6.71 -10.69
CA GLU A 129 -6.72 -6.67 -10.05
C GLU A 129 -6.66 -5.80 -8.80
N LEU A 130 -5.63 -6.02 -7.98
CA LEU A 130 -5.34 -5.20 -6.80
C LEU A 130 -5.10 -3.74 -7.15
N LEU A 131 -4.31 -3.45 -8.19
CA LEU A 131 -4.02 -2.08 -8.62
C LEU A 131 -5.28 -1.37 -9.14
N ALA A 132 -6.14 -2.07 -9.88
CA ALA A 132 -7.41 -1.52 -10.34
C ALA A 132 -8.40 -1.26 -9.19
N GLU A 133 -8.34 -2.04 -8.11
CA GLU A 133 -9.13 -1.81 -6.90
C GLU A 133 -8.60 -0.62 -6.09
N ILE A 134 -7.27 -0.54 -5.91
CA ILE A 134 -6.62 0.60 -5.23
C ILE A 134 -6.90 1.91 -5.98
N ASP A 135 -6.78 1.91 -7.31
CA ASP A 135 -7.09 3.09 -8.13
C ASP A 135 -8.54 3.54 -7.93
N ARG A 136 -9.50 2.60 -8.02
CA ARG A 136 -10.92 2.90 -7.75
C ARG A 136 -11.12 3.51 -6.36
N ASN A 137 -10.52 2.93 -5.34
CA ASN A 137 -10.65 3.43 -3.96
C ASN A 137 -10.07 4.84 -3.81
N ILE A 138 -8.91 5.11 -4.43
CA ILE A 138 -8.31 6.45 -4.43
C ILE A 138 -9.24 7.45 -5.13
N GLN A 139 -9.79 7.12 -6.29
CA GLN A 139 -10.71 8.01 -7.02
C GLN A 139 -11.97 8.32 -6.23
N VAL A 140 -12.59 7.31 -5.60
CA VAL A 140 -13.78 7.50 -4.75
C VAL A 140 -13.46 8.42 -3.57
N ASN A 141 -12.34 8.16 -2.88
CA ASN A 141 -11.92 8.98 -1.74
C ASN A 141 -11.67 10.45 -2.14
N ILE A 142 -11.09 10.70 -3.32
CA ILE A 142 -10.87 12.05 -3.85
C ILE A 142 -12.22 12.76 -4.07
N VAL A 143 -13.18 12.11 -4.72
CA VAL A 143 -14.51 12.69 -4.99
C VAL A 143 -15.24 13.04 -3.69
N GLU A 144 -15.18 12.16 -2.69
CA GLU A 144 -15.83 12.39 -1.40
C GLU A 144 -15.17 13.52 -0.61
N ALA A 145 -13.83 13.58 -0.62
CA ALA A 145 -13.08 14.68 -0.02
C ALA A 145 -13.42 16.04 -0.67
N GLU A 146 -13.58 16.09 -2.00
CA GLU A 146 -14.00 17.30 -2.70
C GLU A 146 -15.44 17.70 -2.35
N LYS A 147 -16.34 16.74 -2.18
CA LYS A 147 -17.73 17.00 -1.76
C LYS A 147 -17.77 17.61 -0.37
N LEU A 148 -17.06 17.01 0.59
CA LEU A 148 -16.96 17.53 1.96
C LEU A 148 -16.37 18.93 1.99
N LYS A 149 -15.31 19.17 1.19
CA LYS A 149 -14.72 20.52 1.06
C LYS A 149 -15.74 21.55 0.57
N LYS A 150 -16.58 21.21 -0.40
CA LYS A 150 -17.67 22.08 -0.89
C LYS A 150 -18.74 22.32 0.18
N GLU A 151 -19.09 21.31 0.96
CA GLU A 151 -20.07 21.45 2.05
C GLU A 151 -19.54 22.35 3.18
N ILE A 152 -18.26 22.20 3.55
CA ILE A 152 -17.60 23.08 4.52
C ILE A 152 -17.59 24.53 4.00
N GLN A 153 -17.24 24.74 2.72
CA GLN A 153 -17.27 26.08 2.12
C GLN A 153 -18.68 26.70 2.10
N LYS A 154 -19.73 25.89 1.91
CA LYS A 154 -21.12 26.35 2.01
C LYS A 154 -21.52 26.68 3.44
N ALA A 155 -21.04 25.92 4.42
CA ALA A 155 -21.30 26.19 5.84
C ALA A 155 -20.56 27.45 6.34
N ASP A 156 -19.44 27.81 5.72
CA ASP A 156 -18.75 29.08 5.95
C ASP A 156 -19.48 30.32 5.37
N LEU A 157 -20.52 30.13 4.52
CA LEU A 157 -21.54 31.16 4.26
C LEU A 157 -22.70 31.01 5.27
N SER A 158 -23.01 31.94 6.17
CA SER A 158 -22.28 33.07 6.73
C SER A 158 -22.85 33.27 8.15
N SER A 159 -22.03 33.71 9.10
CA SER A 159 -22.52 34.15 10.42
C SER A 159 -23.67 35.19 10.29
N GLU A 160 -23.69 35.93 9.18
CA GLU A 160 -24.72 36.91 8.82
C GLU A 160 -26.05 36.27 8.40
N GLU A 161 -26.04 35.15 7.68
CA GLU A 161 -27.24 34.36 7.31
C GLU A 161 -27.89 33.73 8.57
N LEU A 162 -27.06 33.28 9.50
CA LEU A 162 -27.47 32.75 10.81
C LEU A 162 -28.10 33.84 11.68
N ILE A 163 -27.50 35.03 11.76
CA ILE A 163 -28.06 36.19 12.48
C ILE A 163 -29.42 36.59 11.90
N LYS A 164 -29.59 36.53 10.57
CA LYS A 164 -30.85 36.88 9.89
C LYS A 164 -31.98 35.92 10.22
N ASN A 165 -31.67 34.64 10.44
CA ASN A 165 -32.64 33.60 10.79
C ASN A 165 -32.90 33.44 12.30
N LEU A 166 -32.06 34.03 13.15
CA LEU A 166 -32.21 34.05 14.61
C LEU A 166 -32.97 35.27 15.14
N TYR A 167 -33.36 36.23 14.28
CA TYR A 167 -34.10 37.41 14.68
C TYR A 167 -35.55 37.07 15.06
N VAL A 168 -35.85 37.04 16.36
CA VAL A 168 -37.23 36.94 16.87
C VAL A 168 -37.79 38.34 17.04
N PRO A 169 -38.93 38.71 16.41
CA PRO A 169 -39.52 40.04 16.56
C PRO A 169 -39.89 40.30 18.02
N HIS A 170 -39.30 41.33 18.62
CA HIS A 170 -39.65 41.77 19.96
C HIS A 170 -40.86 42.71 19.88
N ILE A 171 -41.99 42.32 20.47
CA ILE A 171 -43.15 43.20 20.65
C ILE A 171 -42.95 43.95 21.98
N GLU A 172 -42.67 45.25 21.89
CA GLU A 172 -42.73 46.13 23.06
C GLU A 172 -44.20 46.32 23.47
N ILE A 173 -44.61 45.66 24.54
CA ILE A 173 -45.91 45.91 25.18
C ILE A 173 -45.77 47.20 25.98
N LYS A 174 -46.31 48.29 25.46
CA LYS A 174 -46.43 49.56 26.20
C LYS A 174 -47.66 49.48 27.10
N ILE A 175 -47.43 49.54 28.41
CA ILE A 175 -48.51 49.63 29.39
C ILE A 175 -49.06 51.06 29.35
N ILE A 176 -50.31 51.19 28.92
CA ILE A 176 -51.05 52.46 28.97
C ILE A 176 -51.94 52.38 30.21
N PRO A 177 -51.77 53.26 31.20
CA PRO A 177 -52.68 53.33 32.34
C PRO A 177 -54.09 53.73 31.86
N LEU A 178 -55.11 53.03 32.35
CA LEU A 178 -56.50 53.40 32.10
C LEU A 178 -56.90 54.57 33.02
N ASP A 179 -57.51 55.59 32.41
CA ASP A 179 -58.17 56.71 33.09
C ASP A 179 -59.43 56.29 33.86
#